data_AF-A0A2S9GEN5-F1
#
_entry.id   AF-A0A2S9GEN5-F1
#
_cell.length_a   1.000
_cell.length_b   1.000
_cell.length_c   1.000
_cell.angle_alpha   90.00
_cell.angle_beta   90.00
_cell.angle_gamma   90.00
#
_symmetry.space_group_name_H-M   'P 1'
#
loop_
_entity.id
_entity.type
_entity.pdbx_description
1 polymer ?
#
loop_
_entity_poly.entity_id
_entity_poly.type
_entity_poly.pdbx_seq_one_letter_code
_entity_poly.pdbx_strand_id
1 'polypeptide(L)'
;IATQKLQLDSGAFDMVTKGFPIPDVLSYQSNPQFSVTNSIGGGGEAVWLNPNSGVFADIEVRRAIMTALDRKSIVDTAWGGLATV
;
A
#
# COMPACT_ATOMS: atom_id res chain seq x y z
N ILE A 1 -15.95 0.28 3.86
CA ILE A 1 -14.87 1.14 4.37
C ILE A 1 -15.43 2.27 5.24
N ALA A 2 -16.25 3.20 4.71
CA ALA A 2 -16.87 4.26 5.53
C ALA A 2 -17.67 3.72 6.74
N THR A 3 -18.36 2.60 6.58
CA THR A 3 -19.11 1.96 7.67
C THR A 3 -18.21 1.45 8.81
N GLN A 4 -17.01 0.92 8.51
CA GLN A 4 -16.11 0.37 9.56
C GLN A 4 -15.55 1.49 10.43
N LYS A 5 -15.21 2.63 9.82
CA LYS A 5 -14.75 3.82 10.53
C LYS A 5 -15.80 4.31 11.52
N LEU A 6 -17.05 4.46 11.06
CA LEU A 6 -18.15 4.90 11.91
C LEU A 6 -18.38 3.97 13.12
N GLN A 7 -18.29 2.65 12.92
CA GLN A 7 -18.47 1.68 14.00
C GLN A 7 -17.30 1.71 15.00
N LEU A 8 -16.06 1.92 14.54
CA LEU A 8 -14.90 2.09 15.42
C LEU A 8 -15.00 3.40 16.21
N ASP A 9 -15.34 4.50 15.54
CA ASP A 9 -15.50 5.82 16.16
C ASP A 9 -16.63 5.85 17.18
N SER A 10 -17.71 5.09 16.95
CA SER A 10 -18.84 4.99 17.89
C SER A 10 -18.59 4.02 19.05
N GLY A 11 -17.45 3.31 19.07
CA GLY A 11 -17.16 2.25 20.04
C GLY A 11 -18.00 0.98 19.84
N ALA A 12 -18.67 0.83 18.69
CA ALA A 12 -19.36 -0.42 18.35
C ALA A 12 -18.37 -1.51 17.94
N PHE A 13 -17.21 -1.12 17.41
CA PHE A 13 -16.05 -1.98 17.23
C PHE A 13 -14.91 -1.55 18.15
N ASP A 14 -14.26 -2.52 18.77
CA ASP A 14 -13.01 -2.30 19.51
C ASP A 14 -11.77 -2.37 18.58
N MET A 15 -11.90 -3.02 17.41
CA MET A 15 -10.79 -3.24 16.48
C MET A 15 -11.25 -3.43 15.03
N VAL A 16 -10.43 -2.96 14.07
CA VAL A 16 -10.60 -3.20 12.63
C VAL A 16 -9.28 -3.71 12.05
N THR A 17 -9.31 -4.80 11.27
CA THR A 17 -8.09 -5.45 10.72
C THR A 17 -8.00 -5.43 9.19
N LYS A 18 -9.10 -5.12 8.48
CA LYS A 18 -9.15 -5.15 7.01
C LYS A 18 -8.53 -3.91 6.34
N GLY A 19 -7.95 -3.01 7.13
CA GLY A 19 -7.34 -1.76 6.69
C GLY A 19 -8.33 -0.61 6.52
N PHE A 20 -7.80 0.60 6.53
CA PHE A 20 -8.50 1.85 6.24
C PHE A 20 -7.84 2.56 5.05
N PRO A 21 -8.52 3.54 4.42
CA PRO A 21 -7.89 4.49 3.52
C PRO A 21 -6.71 5.20 4.22
N ILE A 22 -5.67 5.53 3.46
CA ILE A 22 -4.46 6.19 3.99
C ILE A 22 -4.79 7.41 4.88
N PRO A 23 -5.67 8.36 4.48
CA PRO A 23 -5.96 9.52 5.31
C PRO A 23 -6.57 9.15 6.68
N ASP A 24 -7.39 8.10 6.73
CA ASP A 24 -8.00 7.63 7.98
C ASP A 24 -6.95 6.98 8.89
N VAL A 25 -6.02 6.19 8.34
CA VAL A 25 -4.91 5.61 9.11
C VAL A 25 -4.06 6.73 9.74
N LEU A 26 -3.69 7.74 8.96
CA LEU A 26 -2.92 8.89 9.46
C LEU A 26 -3.69 9.69 10.52
N SER A 27 -5.01 9.85 10.35
CA SER A 27 -5.87 10.48 11.35
C SER A 27 -5.93 9.67 12.66
N TYR A 28 -5.97 8.34 12.60
CA TYR A 28 -5.97 7.50 13.79
C TYR A 28 -4.60 7.49 14.49
N GLN A 29 -3.49 7.53 13.76
CA GLN A 29 -2.15 7.61 14.34
C GLN A 29 -1.92 8.89 15.16
N SER A 30 -2.61 9.98 14.80
CA SER A 30 -2.53 11.25 15.52
C SER A 30 -3.56 11.38 16.66
N ASN A 31 -4.48 10.42 16.79
CA ASN A 31 -5.50 10.44 17.83
C ASN A 31 -5.11 9.54 19.02
N PRO A 32 -4.87 10.08 20.23
CA PRO A 32 -4.43 9.30 21.39
C PRO A 32 -5.47 8.30 21.92
N GLN A 33 -6.73 8.35 21.47
CA GLN A 33 -7.76 7.38 21.85
C GLN A 33 -7.58 6.03 21.16
N PHE A 34 -6.80 5.97 20.08
CA PHE A 34 -6.61 4.78 19.28
C PHE A 34 -5.15 4.34 19.29
N SER A 35 -4.93 3.03 19.18
CA SER A 35 -3.62 2.46 18.90
C SER A 35 -3.63 1.94 17.46
N VAL A 36 -2.59 2.28 16.69
CA VAL A 36 -2.44 1.86 15.30
C VAL A 36 -1.18 1.01 15.16
N THR A 37 -1.36 -0.27 14.85
CA THR A 37 -0.26 -1.16 14.48
C THR A 37 -0.08 -1.14 12.97
N ASN A 38 1.00 -0.53 12.50
CA ASN A 38 1.43 -0.66 11.10
C ASN A 38 2.58 -1.67 11.03
N SER A 39 2.37 -2.79 10.33
CA SER A 39 3.36 -3.84 10.16
C SER A 39 3.41 -4.30 8.71
N ILE A 40 4.60 -4.72 8.26
CA ILE A 40 4.78 -5.30 6.94
C ILE A 40 4.11 -6.68 6.95
N GLY A 41 3.06 -6.84 6.15
CA GLY A 41 2.37 -8.11 5.97
C GLY A 41 3.11 -9.06 5.04
N GLY A 42 2.64 -10.31 4.94
CA GLY A 42 3.25 -11.34 4.07
C GLY A 42 2.95 -11.18 2.56
N GLY A 43 2.46 -10.02 2.13
CA GLY A 43 2.11 -9.73 0.74
C GLY A 43 3.16 -8.86 0.06
N GLY A 44 3.34 -9.04 -1.25
CA GLY A 44 4.19 -8.20 -2.08
C GLY A 44 3.49 -7.86 -3.40
N GLU A 45 3.72 -6.65 -3.90
CA GLU A 45 3.19 -6.18 -5.18
C GLU A 45 4.26 -6.33 -6.27
N ALA A 46 3.86 -6.79 -7.45
CA ALA A 46 4.79 -6.99 -8.55
C ALA A 46 4.16 -6.66 -9.91
N VAL A 47 4.95 -6.05 -10.78
CA VAL A 47 4.60 -5.88 -12.20
C VAL A 47 5.27 -7.01 -12.99
N TRP A 48 4.45 -7.87 -13.58
CA TRP A 48 4.92 -8.99 -14.37
C TRP A 48 4.95 -8.63 -15.85
N LEU A 49 6.13 -8.77 -16.47
CA LEU A 49 6.33 -8.57 -17.90
C LEU A 49 6.29 -9.92 -18.61
N ASN A 50 5.44 -10.08 -19.63
CA ASN A 50 5.36 -11.33 -20.38
C ASN A 50 6.56 -11.49 -21.33
N PRO A 51 7.51 -12.40 -21.07
CA PRO A 51 8.74 -12.53 -21.86
C PRO A 51 8.51 -13.13 -23.25
N ASN A 52 7.28 -13.54 -23.59
CA ASN A 52 6.94 -14.20 -24.85
C ASN A 52 6.04 -13.34 -25.75
N SER A 53 5.83 -12.05 -25.42
CA SER A 53 4.85 -11.21 -26.11
C SER A 53 5.35 -9.80 -26.38
N GLY A 54 5.16 -9.34 -27.62
CA GLY A 54 5.40 -7.96 -28.03
C GLY A 54 6.81 -7.45 -27.71
N VAL A 55 6.90 -6.19 -27.29
CA VAL A 55 8.18 -5.54 -26.95
C VAL A 55 8.89 -6.20 -25.76
N PHE A 56 8.15 -6.92 -24.91
CA PHE A 56 8.72 -7.59 -23.75
C PHE A 56 9.41 -8.91 -24.09
N ALA A 57 9.36 -9.38 -25.34
CA ALA A 57 10.15 -10.52 -25.79
C ALA A 57 11.67 -10.24 -25.70
N ASP A 58 12.07 -8.99 -25.90
CA ASP A 58 13.46 -8.54 -25.75
C ASP A 58 13.84 -8.40 -24.27
N ILE A 59 14.92 -9.08 -23.88
CA ILE A 59 15.45 -9.02 -22.51
C ILE A 59 16.00 -7.65 -22.15
N GLU A 60 16.57 -6.91 -23.10
CA GLU A 60 17.14 -5.59 -22.84
C GLU A 60 16.03 -4.57 -22.59
N VAL A 61 14.87 -4.70 -23.25
CA VAL A 61 13.66 -3.91 -22.92
C VAL A 61 13.22 -4.19 -21.49
N ARG A 62 13.15 -5.46 -21.07
CA ARG A 62 12.77 -5.80 -19.69
C ARG A 62 13.77 -5.25 -18.67
N ARG A 63 15.07 -5.30 -18.95
CA ARG A 63 16.11 -4.71 -18.08
C ARG A 63 16.01 -3.19 -18.00
N ALA A 64 15.76 -2.51 -19.11
CA ALA A 64 15.59 -1.06 -19.14
C ALA A 64 14.37 -0.62 -18.31
N ILE A 65 13.26 -1.38 -18.35
CA ILE A 65 12.08 -1.07 -17.52
C ILE A 65 12.42 -1.16 -16.03
N MET A 66 13.23 -2.16 -15.62
CA MET A 66 13.62 -2.31 -14.21
C MET A 66 14.43 -1.15 -13.66
N THR A 67 15.11 -0.37 -14.53
CA THR A 67 15.87 0.82 -14.13
C THR A 67 15.11 2.12 -14.34
N ALA A 68 14.06 2.11 -15.19
CA ALA A 68 13.23 3.28 -15.48
C ALA A 68 12.22 3.61 -14.36
N LEU A 69 11.89 2.63 -13.50
CA LEU A 69 10.91 2.83 -12.43
C LEU A 69 11.58 3.37 -11.16
N ASP A 70 11.18 4.57 -10.75
CA ASP A 70 11.48 5.09 -9.41
C ASP A 70 10.58 4.40 -8.37
N ARG A 71 11.10 3.34 -7.76
CA ARG A 71 10.39 2.58 -6.72
C ARG A 71 9.99 3.43 -5.53
N LYS A 72 10.83 4.40 -5.14
CA LYS A 72 10.53 5.25 -3.99
C LYS A 72 9.34 6.15 -4.29
N SER A 73 9.35 6.83 -5.44
CA SER A 73 8.22 7.68 -5.83
C SER A 73 6.91 6.89 -5.95
N ILE A 74 6.96 5.65 -6.43
CA ILE A 74 5.78 4.76 -6.53
C ILE A 74 5.24 4.44 -5.13
N VAL A 75 6.08 3.97 -4.22
CA VAL A 75 5.67 3.60 -2.86
C VAL A 75 5.16 4.82 -2.08
N ASP A 76 5.88 5.94 -2.16
CA ASP A 76 5.47 7.18 -1.48
C ASP A 76 4.09 7.65 -1.93
N THR A 77 3.83 7.61 -3.24
CA THR A 77 2.56 8.08 -3.83
C THR A 77 1.39 7.17 -3.46
N ALA A 78 1.56 5.84 -3.59
CA ALA A 78 0.45 4.92 -3.45
C ALA A 78 0.21 4.42 -2.01
N TRP A 79 1.17 4.59 -1.09
CA TRP A 79 1.04 4.19 0.33
C TRP A 79 1.16 5.36 1.31
N GLY A 80 1.48 6.58 0.86
CA GLY A 80 1.48 7.78 1.70
C GLY A 80 2.41 7.68 2.91
N GLY A 81 3.56 7.01 2.75
CA GLY A 81 4.54 6.78 3.81
C GLY A 81 4.24 5.62 4.76
N LEU A 82 3.17 4.85 4.52
CA LEU A 82 2.82 3.68 5.33
C LEU A 82 3.54 2.38 4.93
N ALA A 83 4.32 2.41 3.84
CA ALA A 83 5.12 1.30 3.36
C ALA A 83 6.55 1.77 3.01
N THR A 84 7.48 0.82 2.91
CA THR A 84 8.87 1.06 2.54
C THR A 84 9.25 0.24 1.29
N VAL A 85 10.27 0.70 0.57
CA VAL A 85 10.89 -0.05 -0.55
C VAL A 85 11.77 -1.17 -0.02
#